data_AF-A0A967K336-F1
#
_entry.id   AF-A0A967K336-F1
#
_cell.length_a   1.000
_cell.length_b   1.000
_cell.length_c   1.000
_cell.angle_alpha   90.00
_cell.angle_beta   90.00
_cell.angle_gamma   90.00
#
_symmetry.space_group_name_H-M   'P 1'
#
loop_
_entity.id
_entity.type
_entity.pdbx_description
1 polymer ?
#
loop_
_entity_poly.entity_id
_entity_poly.type
_entity_poly.pdbx_seq_one_letter_code
_entity_poly.pdbx_strand_id
1 'polypeptide(L)'
;MMLTDVKLMKQSNFNSVRMSHYPHDRRYYDLFDKYGLYVMDEANVESHGISFYENKLPGSDPLWTDAILDRGRSVVETNKNYPSVVIWSLGNEAGRG
;
A
#
# COMPACT_ATOMS: atom_id res chain seq x y z
N MET A 1 -10.27 -0.41 18.14
CA MET A 1 -10.29 0.57 17.03
C MET A 1 -10.42 -0.14 15.68
N MET A 2 -9.44 -0.93 15.20
CA MET A 2 -9.48 -1.58 13.86
C MET A 2 -10.82 -2.28 13.50
N LEU A 3 -11.33 -3.16 14.38
CA LEU A 3 -12.58 -3.88 14.13
C LEU A 3 -13.79 -2.94 14.02
N THR A 4 -13.80 -1.86 14.79
CA THR A 4 -14.87 -0.86 14.75
C THR A 4 -14.89 -0.18 13.38
N ASP A 5 -13.73 0.20 12.86
CA ASP A 5 -13.60 0.86 11.55
C ASP A 5 -14.07 -0.06 10.42
N VAL A 6 -13.62 -1.33 10.42
CA VAL A 6 -14.03 -2.32 9.41
C VAL A 6 -15.54 -2.57 9.46
N LYS A 7 -16.14 -2.69 10.66
CA LYS A 7 -17.60 -2.84 10.78
C LYS A 7 -18.33 -1.62 10.27
N LEU A 8 -17.84 -0.42 10.57
CA LEU A 8 -18.45 0.83 10.11
C LEU A 8 -18.41 0.92 8.57
N MET A 9 -17.27 0.60 7.95
CA MET A 9 -17.15 0.53 6.49
C MET A 9 -18.21 -0.40 5.87
N LYS A 10 -18.38 -1.61 6.43
CA LYS A 10 -19.38 -2.56 5.95
C LYS A 10 -20.82 -2.06 6.15
N GLN A 11 -21.10 -1.42 7.28
CA GLN A 11 -22.42 -0.81 7.56
C GLN A 11 -22.72 0.37 6.62
N SER A 12 -21.67 1.03 6.13
CA SER A 12 -21.76 2.14 5.18
C SER A 12 -21.61 1.69 3.71
N ASN A 13 -21.79 0.40 3.40
CA ASN A 13 -21.75 -0.18 2.05
C ASN A 13 -20.40 -0.04 1.31
N PHE A 14 -19.31 0.22 2.03
CA PHE A 14 -17.97 0.14 1.42
C PHE A 14 -17.59 -1.31 1.16
N ASN A 15 -16.89 -1.53 0.04
CA ASN A 15 -16.42 -2.85 -0.39
C ASN A 15 -14.89 -2.92 -0.59
N SER A 16 -14.18 -1.80 -0.45
CA SER A 16 -12.75 -1.72 -0.74
C SER A 16 -12.03 -0.71 0.15
N VAL A 17 -10.72 -0.91 0.28
CA VAL A 17 -9.78 -0.08 1.02
C VAL A 17 -8.47 0.03 0.24
N ARG A 18 -7.88 1.22 0.22
CA ARG A 18 -6.49 1.46 -0.19
C ARG A 18 -5.65 1.71 1.05
N MET A 19 -4.50 1.05 1.16
CA MET A 19 -3.58 1.20 2.29
C MET A 19 -2.69 2.44 2.14
N SER A 20 -3.31 3.62 2.04
CA SER A 20 -2.61 4.89 1.85
C SER A 20 -1.68 5.22 3.03
N HIS A 21 -0.36 5.42 2.86
CA HIS A 21 0.48 5.15 1.68
C HIS A 21 1.63 4.19 2.06
N TYR A 22 1.28 3.15 2.83
CA TYR A 22 2.21 2.18 3.38
C TYR A 22 1.49 0.91 3.87
N PRO A 23 2.19 -0.24 4.00
CA PRO A 23 1.60 -1.46 4.56
C PRO A 23 1.22 -1.24 6.03
N HIS A 24 0.07 -1.75 6.45
CA HIS A 24 -0.38 -1.63 7.84
C HIS A 24 -0.12 -2.93 8.62
N ASP A 25 -0.53 -2.95 9.89
CA ASP A 25 -0.48 -4.13 10.75
C ASP A 25 -1.29 -5.30 10.15
N ARG A 26 -0.72 -6.52 10.19
CA ARG A 26 -1.31 -7.75 9.64
C ARG A 26 -2.73 -8.04 10.15
N ARG A 27 -3.06 -7.57 11.36
CA ARG A 27 -4.40 -7.69 11.93
C ARG A 27 -5.49 -7.00 11.10
N TYR A 28 -5.16 -5.96 10.32
CA TYR A 28 -6.11 -5.36 9.38
C TYR A 28 -6.45 -6.32 8.24
N TYR A 29 -5.45 -6.99 7.68
CA TYR A 29 -5.62 -7.94 6.57
C TYR A 29 -6.43 -9.16 6.99
N ASP A 30 -6.20 -9.69 8.20
CA ASP A 30 -7.04 -10.74 8.79
C ASP A 30 -8.52 -10.31 8.89
N LEU A 31 -8.76 -9.03 9.20
CA LEU A 31 -10.12 -8.47 9.24
C LEU A 31 -10.70 -8.26 7.84
N PHE A 32 -9.92 -7.80 6.86
CA PHE A 32 -10.38 -7.59 5.50
C PHE A 32 -10.79 -8.91 4.82
N ASP A 33 -10.01 -9.97 5.02
CA ASP A 33 -10.38 -11.33 4.62
C ASP A 33 -11.69 -11.77 5.27
N LYS A 34 -11.81 -11.59 6.60
CA LYS A 34 -12.97 -12.04 7.37
C LYS A 34 -14.26 -11.30 7.01
N TYR A 35 -14.19 -9.99 6.80
CA TYR A 35 -15.36 -9.13 6.58
C TYR A 35 -15.65 -8.85 5.11
N GLY A 36 -14.77 -9.28 4.20
CA GLY A 36 -14.92 -9.11 2.76
C GLY A 36 -14.76 -7.66 2.33
N LEU A 37 -13.51 -7.21 2.24
CA LEU A 37 -13.11 -5.93 1.64
C LEU A 37 -11.98 -6.19 0.63
N TYR A 38 -12.08 -5.61 -0.56
CA TYR A 38 -11.00 -5.61 -1.54
C TYR A 38 -9.91 -4.63 -1.12
N VAL A 39 -8.65 -5.09 -1.10
CA VAL A 39 -7.51 -4.32 -0.62
C VAL A 39 -6.59 -3.99 -1.79
N MET A 40 -6.29 -2.71 -1.95
CA MET A 40 -5.12 -2.22 -2.66
C MET A 40 -4.01 -1.99 -1.63
N ASP A 41 -3.04 -2.91 -1.58
CA ASP A 41 -1.92 -2.85 -0.66
C ASP A 41 -0.78 -2.04 -1.28
N GLU A 42 -0.18 -1.12 -0.52
CA GLU A 42 0.69 -0.09 -1.07
C GLU A 42 2.07 -0.12 -0.42
N ALA A 43 3.13 -0.16 -1.24
CA ALA A 43 4.49 -0.06 -0.76
C ALA A 43 4.73 1.32 -0.11
N ASN A 44 5.54 1.35 0.95
CA ASN A 44 5.91 2.59 1.64
C ASN A 44 6.94 3.38 0.80
N VAL A 45 6.48 4.03 -0.27
CA VAL A 45 7.31 4.80 -1.20
C VAL A 45 6.60 6.10 -1.51
N GLU A 46 7.11 7.20 -0.97
CA GLU A 46 6.63 8.55 -1.27
C GLU A 46 7.77 9.56 -1.15
N SER A 47 7.83 10.49 -2.11
CA SER A 47 8.85 11.54 -2.14
C SER A 47 8.31 12.84 -2.73
N HIS A 48 7.00 13.09 -2.55
CA HIS A 48 6.24 14.20 -3.14
C HIS A 48 7.04 15.51 -3.17
N GLY A 49 7.52 15.98 -2.01
CA GLY A 49 8.19 17.27 -1.89
C GLY A 49 9.44 17.46 -2.78
N ILE A 50 10.03 16.36 -3.26
CA ILE A 50 11.22 16.36 -4.11
C ILE A 50 10.88 15.91 -5.54
N SER A 51 9.97 14.94 -5.69
CA SER A 51 9.63 14.35 -6.99
C SER A 51 8.61 15.13 -7.79
N PHE A 52 7.73 15.90 -7.13
CA PHE A 52 6.56 16.50 -7.78
C PHE A 52 6.95 17.48 -8.90
N TYR A 53 8.00 18.28 -8.69
CA TYR A 53 8.44 19.26 -9.69
C TYR A 53 9.62 18.76 -10.54
N GLU A 54 10.56 18.03 -9.94
CA GLU A 54 11.85 17.73 -10.59
C GLU A 54 12.06 16.25 -10.88
N ASN A 55 11.17 15.36 -10.43
CA ASN A 55 11.35 13.91 -10.53
C ASN A 55 12.72 13.42 -10.01
N LYS A 56 13.24 14.09 -8.99
CA LYS A 56 14.64 13.97 -8.57
C LYS A 56 14.92 12.77 -7.68
N LEU A 57 13.90 12.25 -7.00
CA LEU A 57 14.00 11.10 -6.10
C LEU A 57 12.76 10.20 -6.27
N PRO A 58 12.87 8.86 -6.28
CA PRO A 58 14.06 8.14 -6.74
C PRO A 58 14.43 8.50 -8.19
N GLY A 59 13.48 8.98 -9.00
CA GLY A 59 13.71 9.19 -10.44
C GLY A 59 14.20 7.89 -11.11
N SER A 60 15.04 8.02 -12.13
CA SER A 60 15.78 6.87 -12.71
C SER A 60 17.21 6.76 -12.17
N ASP A 61 17.48 7.22 -10.94
CA ASP A 61 18.80 7.15 -10.32
C ASP A 61 19.08 5.71 -9.81
N PRO A 62 20.09 5.00 -10.38
CA PRO A 62 20.42 3.63 -9.97
C PRO A 62 20.78 3.50 -8.49
N LEU A 63 21.20 4.59 -7.83
CA LEU A 63 21.48 4.59 -6.39
C LEU A 63 20.28 4.16 -5.56
N TRP A 64 19.06 4.46 -6.04
CA TRP A 64 17.82 4.19 -5.30
C TRP A 64 17.12 2.89 -5.71
N THR A 65 17.57 2.22 -6.78
CA THR A 65 16.92 1.02 -7.33
C THR A 65 16.72 -0.05 -6.27
N ASP A 66 17.77 -0.42 -5.53
CA ASP A 66 17.67 -1.49 -4.53
C ASP A 66 16.73 -1.14 -3.38
N ALA A 67 16.74 0.12 -2.92
CA ALA A 67 15.86 0.57 -1.85
C ALA A 67 14.37 0.56 -2.24
N ILE A 68 14.06 0.92 -3.48
CA ILE A 68 12.68 0.88 -4.01
C ILE A 68 12.23 -0.57 -4.21
N LEU A 69 13.08 -1.42 -4.78
CA LEU A 69 12.77 -2.83 -4.98
C LEU A 69 12.61 -3.59 -3.66
N ASP A 70 13.37 -3.24 -2.63
CA ASP A 70 13.23 -3.84 -1.29
C ASP A 70 11.87 -3.51 -0.66
N ARG A 71 11.44 -2.25 -0.74
CA ARG A 71 10.12 -1.81 -0.24
C ARG A 71 8.97 -2.49 -0.97
N GLY A 72 9.06 -2.60 -2.30
CA GLY A 72 8.08 -3.33 -3.12
C GLY A 72 8.06 -4.83 -2.82
N ARG A 73 9.23 -5.48 -2.72
CA ARG A 73 9.31 -6.90 -2.35
C ARG A 73 8.77 -7.16 -0.96
N SER A 74 9.09 -6.32 0.01
CA SER A 74 8.69 -6.52 1.41
C SER A 74 7.17 -6.57 1.58
N VAL A 75 6.41 -5.68 0.91
CA VAL A 75 4.94 -5.68 0.99
C VAL A 75 4.34 -6.94 0.35
N VAL A 76 4.81 -7.29 -0.87
CA VAL A 76 4.30 -8.46 -1.58
C VAL A 76 4.62 -9.74 -0.82
N GLU A 77 5.88 -9.94 -0.41
CA GLU A 77 6.30 -11.17 0.24
C GLU A 77 5.60 -11.40 1.59
N THR A 78 5.29 -10.32 2.31
CA THR A 78 4.59 -10.39 3.60
C THR A 78 3.10 -10.69 3.43
N ASN A 79 2.45 -10.09 2.43
CA ASN A 79 0.98 -10.07 2.34
C ASN A 79 0.39 -10.92 1.19
N LYS A 80 1.21 -11.57 0.36
CA LYS A 80 0.76 -12.37 -0.82
C LYS A 80 -0.26 -13.48 -0.57
N ASN A 81 -0.45 -13.90 0.68
CA ASN A 81 -1.37 -14.98 1.04
C ASN A 81 -2.74 -14.46 1.51
N TYR A 82 -2.95 -13.15 1.59
CA TYR A 82 -4.23 -12.56 1.94
C TYR A 82 -5.13 -12.43 0.69
N PRO A 83 -6.19 -13.25 0.54
CA PRO A 83 -7.09 -13.18 -0.61
C PRO A 83 -7.81 -11.83 -0.78
N SER A 84 -7.93 -11.04 0.29
CA SER A 84 -8.44 -9.67 0.19
C SER A 84 -7.55 -8.74 -0.62
N VAL A 85 -6.23 -9.01 -0.70
CA VAL A 85 -5.29 -8.19 -1.49
C VAL A 85 -5.44 -8.52 -2.96
N VAL A 86 -6.01 -7.58 -3.71
CA VAL A 86 -6.33 -7.75 -5.15
C VAL A 86 -5.51 -6.83 -6.05
N ILE A 87 -4.90 -5.78 -5.49
CA ILE A 87 -4.03 -4.84 -6.23
C ILE A 87 -2.80 -4.54 -5.38
N TRP A 88 -1.62 -4.52 -6.01
CA TRP A 88 -0.38 -4.02 -5.43
C TRP A 88 -0.09 -2.62 -6.00
N SER A 89 0.03 -1.63 -5.14
CA SER A 89 0.43 -0.26 -5.49
C SER A 89 1.91 -0.05 -5.20
N LEU A 90 2.62 0.55 -6.16
CA LEU A 90 4.07 0.77 -6.08
C LEU A 90 4.46 1.88 -5.09
N GLY A 91 3.50 2.70 -4.64
CA GLY A 91 3.71 3.84 -3.76
C GLY A 91 2.75 4.98 -4.09
N ASN A 92 3.07 6.17 -3.62
CA ASN A 92 2.30 7.39 -3.82
C ASN A 92 3.24 8.56 -4.11
N GLU A 93 2.90 9.39 -5.11
CA GLU A 93 3.57 10.68 -5.39
C GLU A 93 5.12 10.65 -5.38
N ALA A 94 5.70 9.53 -5.82
CA ALA A 94 7.15 9.33 -5.88
C ALA A 94 7.77 9.70 -7.24
N GLY A 95 7.00 10.34 -8.13
CA GLY A 95 7.42 10.62 -9.50
C GLY A 95 7.35 9.39 -10.40
N ARG A 96 8.32 9.25 -11.31
CA ARG A 96 8.44 8.20 -12.33
C ARG A 96 9.91 7.84 -12.54
N GLY A 97 10.21 6.64 -13.00
CA GLY A 97 11.59 6.27 -13.30
C GLY A 97 11.78 4.82 -13.67
#